data_AF-X1M581-F1
#
_entry.id   AF-X1M581-F1
#
_cell.length_a   1.000
_cell.length_b   1.000
_cell.length_c   1.000
_cell.angle_alpha   90.00
_cell.angle_beta   90.00
_cell.angle_gamma   90.00
#
_symmetry.space_group_name_H-M   'P 1'
#
loop_
_entity.id
_entity.type
_entity.pdbx_description
1 polymer ?
#
loop_
_entity_poly.entity_id
_entity_poly.type
_entity_poly.pdbx_seq_one_letter_code
_entity_poly.pdbx_strand_id
1 'polypeptide(L)'
;MKTHCNQKSLEFQTENSRKIMAHFNGGNISSDSGGLLLQQTERITGIISQFAGCFTDHRDPDLSEHTVKELIAQRIYALALGYEDLNDHDELRNDPLLAVMVGKKDPTGKDRIRKRDKGKPLAGKSTLNRLELTPVRANKRSRYKKITVNKHAVDAFFTNVFLQSYDKPPSIIVLDLDATDDPIHGHQLGRFFHGYYGNYCYLPLYIFCGEHLLCARLRPSDIDASAGSVKE
;
A
#
# COMPACT_ATOMS: atom_id res chain seq x y z
N MET A 1 7.55 -43.32 17.22
CA MET A 1 7.76 -41.91 17.63
C MET A 1 6.42 -41.20 17.53
N LYS A 2 5.70 -40.98 18.65
CA LYS A 2 4.43 -40.23 18.65
C LYS A 2 4.78 -38.74 18.73
N THR A 3 4.64 -38.02 17.62
CA THR A 3 4.73 -36.55 17.63
C THR A 3 3.50 -36.01 18.35
N HIS A 4 3.71 -35.52 19.57
CA HIS A 4 2.72 -34.78 20.33
C HIS A 4 2.50 -33.40 19.68
N CYS A 5 1.62 -33.34 18.67
CA CYS A 5 1.18 -32.08 18.10
C CYS A 5 0.17 -31.46 19.09
N ASN A 6 0.65 -30.68 20.05
CA ASN A 6 -0.11 -30.29 21.24
C ASN A 6 -0.89 -28.97 21.10
N GLN A 7 -0.94 -28.34 19.92
CA GLN A 7 -1.67 -27.09 19.76
C GLN A 7 -2.68 -27.16 18.63
N LYS A 8 -3.94 -27.43 19.00
CA LYS A 8 -5.08 -27.52 18.06
C LYS A 8 -5.51 -26.15 17.53
N SER A 9 -5.17 -25.07 18.23
CA SER A 9 -5.50 -23.70 17.86
C SER A 9 -4.53 -22.68 18.44
N LEU A 10 -4.33 -21.58 17.71
CA LEU A 10 -3.58 -20.41 18.14
C LEU A 10 -4.53 -19.21 18.15
N GLU A 11 -4.63 -18.52 19.29
CA GLU A 11 -5.41 -17.28 19.40
C GLU A 11 -4.49 -16.10 19.07
N PHE A 12 -4.90 -15.28 18.11
CA PHE A 12 -4.26 -14.02 17.79
C PHE A 12 -4.98 -12.88 18.50
N GLN A 13 -4.37 -11.69 18.48
CA GLN A 13 -4.98 -10.50 19.08
C GLN A 13 -6.40 -10.28 18.55
N THR A 14 -7.30 -9.88 19.44
CA THR A 14 -8.69 -9.61 19.08
C THR A 14 -8.78 -8.40 18.16
N GLU A 15 -9.72 -8.45 17.22
CA GLU A 15 -10.02 -7.34 16.31
C GLU A 15 -11.52 -7.07 16.30
N ASN A 16 -11.93 -5.83 16.56
CA ASN A 16 -13.33 -5.41 16.53
C ASN A 16 -14.27 -6.33 17.34
N SER A 17 -13.85 -6.74 18.54
CA SER A 17 -14.55 -7.70 19.43
C SER A 17 -14.68 -9.13 18.88
N ARG A 18 -14.01 -9.46 17.76
CA ARG A 18 -13.95 -10.81 17.19
C ARG A 18 -12.62 -11.45 17.55
N LYS A 19 -12.67 -12.71 17.97
CA LYS A 19 -11.49 -13.54 18.20
C LYS A 19 -10.98 -14.07 16.87
N ILE A 20 -9.70 -13.86 16.61
CA ILE A 20 -9.01 -14.46 15.46
C ILE A 20 -8.34 -15.73 15.97
N MET A 21 -8.77 -16.88 15.46
CA MET A 21 -8.23 -18.18 15.86
C MET A 21 -7.74 -18.92 14.62
N ALA A 22 -6.47 -19.33 14.62
CA ALA A 22 -6.00 -20.30 13.65
C ALA A 22 -6.42 -21.71 14.10
N HIS A 23 -7.04 -22.43 13.18
CA HIS A 23 -7.42 -23.83 13.33
C HIS A 23 -6.87 -24.64 12.18
N PHE A 24 -6.46 -25.88 12.46
CA PHE A 24 -5.91 -26.81 11.46
C PHE A 24 -6.97 -27.75 10.87
N ASN A 25 -8.23 -27.31 10.83
CA ASN A 25 -9.37 -28.11 10.37
C ASN A 25 -9.81 -27.81 8.92
N GLY A 26 -9.06 -26.98 8.19
CA GLY A 26 -9.31 -26.68 6.78
C GLY A 26 -10.50 -25.75 6.49
N GLY A 27 -10.90 -24.91 7.45
CA GLY A 27 -11.96 -23.91 7.28
C GLY A 27 -11.58 -22.76 6.33
N ASN A 28 -11.58 -21.51 6.81
CA ASN A 28 -11.03 -20.40 6.04
C ASN A 28 -9.51 -20.52 6.00
N ILE A 29 -8.94 -20.80 4.83
CA ILE A 29 -7.50 -20.99 4.63
C ILE A 29 -6.89 -19.71 4.07
N SER A 30 -5.74 -19.31 4.59
CA SER A 30 -4.92 -18.22 4.04
C SER A 30 -3.44 -18.59 4.17
N SER A 31 -2.66 -18.26 3.14
CA SER A 31 -1.21 -18.40 3.12
C SER A 31 -0.49 -17.20 3.77
N ASP A 32 -1.23 -16.14 4.09
CA ASP A 32 -0.69 -14.83 4.46
C ASP A 32 -0.76 -14.55 5.97
N SER A 33 -0.81 -15.61 6.78
CA SER A 33 -0.92 -15.52 8.26
C SER A 33 0.18 -14.68 8.91
N GLY A 34 1.37 -14.62 8.30
CA GLY A 34 2.46 -13.74 8.76
C GLY A 34 2.13 -12.24 8.67
N GLY A 35 1.21 -11.85 7.77
CA GLY A 35 0.77 -10.47 7.57
C GLY A 35 0.11 -9.84 8.80
N LEU A 36 -0.39 -10.64 9.76
CA LEU A 36 -0.89 -10.13 11.03
C LEU A 36 0.16 -9.32 11.80
N LEU A 37 1.46 -9.62 11.63
CA LEU A 37 2.54 -8.82 12.21
C LEU A 37 2.61 -7.42 11.59
N LEU A 38 2.41 -7.31 10.26
CA LEU A 38 2.35 -6.01 9.58
C LEU A 38 1.18 -5.17 10.09
N GLN A 39 0.03 -5.81 10.34
CA GLN A 39 -1.11 -5.15 10.95
C GLN A 39 -0.78 -4.62 12.36
N GLN A 40 -0.02 -5.37 13.16
CA GLN A 40 0.41 -4.89 14.48
C GLN A 40 1.35 -3.69 14.37
N THR A 41 2.29 -3.71 13.42
CA THR A 41 3.13 -2.56 13.12
C THR A 41 2.30 -1.33 12.74
N GLU A 42 1.28 -1.50 11.89
CA GLU A 42 0.36 -0.41 11.54
C GLU A 42 -0.43 0.10 12.77
N ARG A 43 -0.86 -0.77 13.68
CA ARG A 43 -1.58 -0.34 14.89
C ARG A 43 -0.71 0.52 15.81
N ILE A 44 0.59 0.24 15.86
CA ILE A 44 1.54 0.98 16.69
C ILE A 44 1.96 2.29 16.02
N THR A 45 2.22 2.25 14.71
CA THR A 45 2.86 3.38 13.99
C THR A 45 1.87 4.26 13.23
N GLY A 46 0.71 3.72 12.83
CA GLY A 46 -0.32 4.42 12.06
C GLY A 46 0.12 4.89 10.68
N ILE A 47 1.22 4.34 10.13
CA ILE A 47 1.84 4.76 8.85
C ILE A 47 0.82 4.74 7.70
N ILE A 48 0.08 3.65 7.51
CA ILE A 48 -0.93 3.49 6.45
C ILE A 48 -2.07 4.48 6.67
N SER A 49 -2.52 4.65 7.92
CA SER A 49 -3.57 5.62 8.26
C SER A 49 -3.14 7.07 7.96
N GLN A 50 -1.91 7.43 8.28
CA GLN A 50 -1.33 8.75 7.99
C GLN A 50 -1.17 8.94 6.47
N PHE A 51 -0.66 7.93 5.77
CA PHE A 51 -0.48 7.99 4.31
C PHE A 51 -1.82 8.12 3.58
N ALA A 52 -2.86 7.40 4.03
CA ALA A 52 -4.21 7.54 3.49
C ALA A 52 -4.77 8.97 3.63
N GLY A 53 -4.32 9.73 4.64
CA GLY A 53 -4.63 11.15 4.82
C GLY A 53 -4.09 12.06 3.72
N CYS A 54 -3.14 11.59 2.91
CA CYS A 54 -2.63 12.31 1.74
C CYS A 54 -3.62 12.30 0.55
N PHE A 55 -4.72 11.56 0.65
CA PHE A 55 -5.70 11.39 -0.41
C PHE A 55 -7.01 12.10 -0.08
N THR A 56 -7.67 12.58 -1.12
CA THR A 56 -9.03 13.11 -1.06
C THR A 56 -9.96 12.21 -1.85
N ASP A 57 -10.98 11.69 -1.18
CA ASP A 57 -12.00 10.88 -1.82
C ASP A 57 -13.15 11.76 -2.31
N HIS A 58 -13.31 11.87 -3.63
CA HIS A 58 -14.43 12.60 -4.25
C HIS A 58 -15.56 11.66 -4.72
N ARG A 59 -15.50 10.36 -4.36
CA ARG A 59 -16.58 9.42 -4.62
C ARG A 59 -17.78 9.74 -3.73
N ASP A 60 -18.95 9.30 -4.18
CA ASP A 60 -20.16 9.37 -3.36
C ASP A 60 -20.04 8.36 -2.20
N PRO A 61 -20.11 8.79 -0.94
CA PRO A 61 -19.98 7.90 0.21
C PRO A 61 -21.08 6.84 0.26
N ASP A 62 -22.29 7.14 -0.23
CA ASP A 62 -23.42 6.19 -0.22
C ASP A 62 -23.24 5.08 -1.26
N LEU A 63 -22.36 5.29 -2.25
CA LEU A 63 -22.04 4.32 -3.29
C LEU A 63 -20.67 3.63 -3.07
N SER A 64 -20.00 3.93 -1.96
CA SER A 64 -18.63 3.49 -1.68
C SER A 64 -18.59 2.52 -0.49
N GLU A 65 -18.21 1.27 -0.76
CA GLU A 65 -18.11 0.22 0.28
C GLU A 65 -16.67 0.02 0.81
N HIS A 66 -15.69 0.72 0.22
CA HIS A 66 -14.28 0.67 0.59
C HIS A 66 -13.73 2.10 0.70
N THR A 67 -13.36 2.48 1.91
CA THR A 67 -12.70 3.75 2.23
C THR A 67 -11.31 3.80 1.59
N VAL A 68 -10.75 5.00 1.46
CA VAL A 68 -9.39 5.15 0.92
C VAL A 68 -8.36 4.45 1.80
N LYS A 69 -8.50 4.54 3.14
CA LYS A 69 -7.64 3.82 4.08
C LYS A 69 -7.67 2.31 3.82
N GLU A 70 -8.84 1.71 3.65
CA GLU A 70 -8.95 0.27 3.38
C GLU A 70 -8.30 -0.11 2.03
N LEU A 71 -8.47 0.71 0.98
CA LEU A 71 -7.85 0.45 -0.32
C LEU A 71 -6.32 0.55 -0.27
N ILE A 72 -5.80 1.59 0.39
CA ILE A 72 -4.36 1.81 0.58
C ILE A 72 -3.77 0.69 1.46
N ALA A 73 -4.44 0.34 2.57
CA ALA A 73 -4.02 -0.75 3.43
C ALA A 73 -3.96 -2.08 2.67
N GLN A 74 -5.02 -2.42 1.93
CA GLN A 74 -5.05 -3.66 1.14
C GLN A 74 -3.90 -3.71 0.15
N ARG A 75 -3.57 -2.57 -0.48
CA ARG A 75 -2.51 -2.52 -1.46
C ARG A 75 -1.11 -2.63 -0.83
N ILE A 76 -0.86 -1.91 0.25
CA ILE A 76 0.42 -1.96 0.97
C ILE A 76 0.68 -3.34 1.55
N TYR A 77 -0.33 -3.97 2.17
CA TYR A 77 -0.17 -5.33 2.67
C TYR A 77 0.07 -6.34 1.56
N ALA A 78 -0.65 -6.24 0.44
CA ALA A 78 -0.43 -7.11 -0.72
C ALA A 78 1.02 -6.99 -1.24
N LEU A 79 1.53 -5.77 -1.40
CA LEU A 79 2.93 -5.53 -1.80
C LEU A 79 3.92 -6.15 -0.81
N ALA A 80 3.71 -5.95 0.49
CA ALA A 80 4.58 -6.51 1.53
C ALA A 80 4.55 -8.05 1.59
N LEU A 81 3.46 -8.67 1.13
CA LEU A 81 3.29 -10.11 1.02
C LEU A 81 3.78 -10.67 -0.34
N GLY A 82 4.28 -9.81 -1.24
CA GLY A 82 4.83 -10.21 -2.54
C GLY A 82 3.81 -10.23 -3.69
N TYR A 83 2.62 -9.67 -3.49
CA TYR A 83 1.58 -9.54 -4.53
C TYR A 83 1.69 -8.18 -5.23
N GLU A 84 2.60 -8.12 -6.19
CA GLU A 84 2.90 -6.90 -6.95
C GLU A 84 1.82 -6.57 -7.98
N ASP A 85 1.16 -7.57 -8.56
CA ASP A 85 0.22 -7.32 -9.65
C ASP A 85 -1.20 -7.05 -9.16
N LEU A 86 -1.86 -6.06 -9.77
CA LEU A 86 -3.25 -5.76 -9.42
C LEU A 86 -4.22 -6.91 -9.74
N ASN A 87 -3.89 -7.80 -10.67
CA ASN A 87 -4.73 -8.95 -11.00
C ASN A 87 -4.82 -9.97 -9.85
N ASP A 88 -3.81 -10.08 -8.98
CA ASP A 88 -3.81 -10.92 -7.78
C ASP A 88 -5.00 -10.58 -6.88
N HIS A 89 -5.41 -9.31 -6.88
CA HIS A 89 -6.56 -8.84 -6.11
C HIS A 89 -7.92 -9.36 -6.64
N ASP A 90 -7.99 -10.05 -7.77
CA ASP A 90 -9.20 -10.82 -8.12
C ASP A 90 -9.36 -12.08 -7.24
N GLU A 91 -8.26 -12.63 -6.73
CA GLU A 91 -8.24 -13.74 -5.77
C GLU A 91 -8.15 -13.23 -4.33
N LEU A 92 -7.19 -12.35 -4.02
CA LEU A 92 -7.00 -11.80 -2.67
C LEU A 92 -8.25 -11.12 -2.11
N ARG A 93 -9.16 -10.65 -2.98
CA ARG A 93 -10.41 -10.03 -2.50
C ARG A 93 -11.31 -11.00 -1.70
N ASN A 94 -11.07 -12.30 -1.82
CA ASN A 94 -11.79 -13.36 -1.14
C ASN A 94 -11.13 -13.71 0.21
N ASP A 95 -9.90 -13.27 0.46
CA ASP A 95 -9.14 -13.65 1.65
C ASP A 95 -9.69 -12.95 2.92
N PRO A 96 -10.25 -13.71 3.87
CA PRO A 96 -10.80 -13.14 5.09
C PRO A 96 -9.73 -12.69 6.09
N LEU A 97 -8.52 -13.26 6.07
CA LEU A 97 -7.42 -12.81 6.89
C LEU A 97 -6.87 -11.48 6.39
N LEU A 98 -6.70 -11.30 5.08
CA LEU A 98 -6.32 -10.00 4.53
C LEU A 98 -7.41 -8.95 4.83
N ALA A 99 -8.69 -9.35 4.82
CA ALA A 99 -9.79 -8.47 5.20
C ALA A 99 -9.74 -8.05 6.67
N VAL A 100 -9.35 -8.97 7.55
CA VAL A 100 -9.02 -8.71 8.95
C VAL A 100 -7.87 -7.70 9.03
N MET A 101 -6.74 -7.94 8.37
CA MET A 101 -5.58 -7.02 8.36
C MET A 101 -5.94 -5.60 7.92
N VAL A 102 -6.78 -5.47 6.89
CA VAL A 102 -7.31 -4.20 6.36
C VAL A 102 -8.26 -3.50 7.34
N GLY A 103 -8.81 -4.21 8.32
CA GLY A 103 -9.73 -3.70 9.32
C GLY A 103 -11.20 -3.73 8.88
N LYS A 104 -11.58 -4.62 7.95
CA LYS A 104 -12.98 -4.77 7.52
C LYS A 104 -13.83 -5.20 8.73
N LYS A 105 -14.95 -4.50 8.94
CA LYS A 105 -15.94 -4.88 9.98
C LYS A 105 -16.51 -6.29 9.75
N ASP A 106 -16.74 -6.64 8.48
CA ASP A 106 -17.12 -7.98 8.07
C ASP A 106 -16.05 -8.58 7.15
N PRO A 107 -15.11 -9.37 7.71
CA PRO A 107 -14.08 -10.05 6.93
C PRO A 107 -14.59 -11.18 6.05
N THR A 108 -15.88 -11.53 6.11
CA THR A 108 -16.48 -12.53 5.21
C THR A 108 -17.12 -11.90 3.97
N GLY A 109 -17.34 -10.58 3.99
CA GLY A 109 -18.00 -9.86 2.90
C GLY A 109 -19.46 -10.25 2.68
N LYS A 110 -20.15 -10.84 3.66
CA LYS A 110 -21.59 -11.14 3.60
C LYS A 110 -22.45 -9.87 3.66
N ASP A 111 -21.95 -8.83 4.31
CA ASP A 111 -22.62 -7.53 4.49
C ASP A 111 -22.50 -6.60 3.27
N ARG A 112 -21.79 -7.03 2.22
CA ARG A 112 -21.65 -6.27 0.96
C ARG A 112 -23.03 -6.00 0.35
N ILE A 113 -23.24 -4.77 -0.13
CA ILE A 113 -24.56 -4.27 -0.59
C ILE A 113 -25.01 -5.04 -1.84
N ARG A 114 -24.10 -5.21 -2.81
CA ARG A 114 -24.42 -5.85 -4.09
C ARG A 114 -24.31 -7.36 -3.97
N LYS A 115 -25.35 -8.07 -4.41
CA LYS A 115 -25.40 -9.55 -4.40
C LYS A 115 -24.16 -10.21 -5.02
N ARG A 116 -23.65 -9.67 -6.13
CA ARG A 116 -22.45 -10.19 -6.83
C ARG A 116 -21.13 -10.01 -6.06
N ASP A 117 -21.12 -9.08 -5.12
CA ASP A 117 -19.96 -8.71 -4.32
C ASP A 117 -20.01 -9.37 -2.93
N LYS A 118 -21.11 -10.05 -2.58
CA LYS A 118 -21.21 -10.84 -1.34
C LYS A 118 -20.23 -12.00 -1.35
N GLY A 119 -19.60 -12.24 -0.21
CA GLY A 119 -18.51 -13.21 -0.05
C GLY A 119 -17.13 -12.67 -0.44
N LYS A 120 -17.04 -11.39 -0.85
CA LYS A 120 -15.80 -10.73 -1.27
C LYS A 120 -15.57 -9.53 -0.37
N PRO A 121 -14.92 -9.71 0.80
CA PRO A 121 -14.77 -8.63 1.78
C PRO A 121 -13.95 -7.44 1.29
N LEU A 122 -13.07 -7.64 0.32
CA LEU A 122 -12.04 -6.70 -0.10
C LEU A 122 -12.27 -6.14 -1.50
N ALA A 123 -11.46 -5.17 -1.92
CA ALA A 123 -11.54 -4.58 -3.25
C ALA A 123 -10.87 -5.49 -4.29
N GLY A 124 -11.51 -5.64 -5.45
CA GLY A 124 -10.88 -6.29 -6.62
C GLY A 124 -10.03 -5.32 -7.45
N LYS A 125 -9.31 -5.89 -8.42
CA LYS A 125 -8.35 -5.17 -9.28
C LYS A 125 -8.87 -3.86 -9.85
N SER A 126 -10.09 -3.82 -10.37
CA SER A 126 -10.64 -2.64 -11.05
C SER A 126 -10.89 -1.47 -10.10
N THR A 127 -11.10 -1.73 -8.82
CA THR A 127 -11.26 -0.69 -7.80
C THR A 127 -9.91 -0.10 -7.41
N LEU A 128 -8.90 -0.95 -7.20
CA LEU A 128 -7.54 -0.52 -6.89
C LEU A 128 -6.88 0.18 -8.09
N ASN A 129 -7.13 -0.30 -9.32
CA ASN A 129 -6.66 0.37 -10.53
C ASN A 129 -7.20 1.79 -10.68
N ARG A 130 -8.45 2.04 -10.25
CA ARG A 130 -9.01 3.39 -10.21
C ARG A 130 -8.33 4.29 -9.19
N LEU A 131 -7.83 3.74 -8.09
CA LEU A 131 -7.01 4.47 -7.11
C LEU A 131 -5.65 4.83 -7.74
N GLU A 132 -4.89 3.83 -8.17
CA GLU A 132 -3.50 3.99 -8.65
C GLU A 132 -3.38 4.81 -9.93
N LEU A 133 -4.32 4.67 -10.88
CA LEU A 133 -4.24 5.36 -12.16
C LEU A 133 -4.97 6.70 -12.18
N THR A 134 -5.29 7.29 -11.02
CA THR A 134 -5.97 8.60 -10.96
C THR A 134 -5.05 9.68 -11.55
N PRO A 135 -5.47 10.41 -12.60
CA PRO A 135 -4.63 11.42 -13.21
C PRO A 135 -4.47 12.64 -12.30
N VAL A 136 -3.34 13.34 -12.40
CA VAL A 136 -2.97 14.50 -11.56
C VAL A 136 -4.04 15.60 -11.53
N ARG A 137 -4.82 15.77 -12.60
CA ARG A 137 -5.87 16.79 -12.72
C ARG A 137 -7.29 16.28 -12.38
N ALA A 138 -7.41 15.05 -11.89
CA ALA A 138 -8.70 14.54 -11.45
C ALA A 138 -9.26 15.38 -10.30
N ASN A 139 -10.58 15.42 -10.20
CA ASN A 139 -11.30 16.14 -9.15
C ASN A 139 -12.73 15.56 -9.04
N LYS A 140 -13.58 16.16 -8.22
CA LYS A 140 -14.99 15.75 -8.04
C LYS A 140 -15.81 15.62 -9.32
N ARG A 141 -15.47 16.39 -10.38
CA ARG A 141 -16.16 16.35 -11.68
C ARG A 141 -15.64 15.25 -12.61
N SER A 142 -14.53 14.59 -12.27
CA SER A 142 -13.99 13.48 -13.07
C SER A 142 -14.98 12.31 -13.10
N ARG A 143 -15.20 11.70 -14.26
CA ARG A 143 -16.25 10.67 -14.43
C ARG A 143 -15.99 9.38 -13.64
N TYR A 144 -14.74 8.89 -13.63
CA TYR A 144 -14.40 7.54 -13.14
C TYR A 144 -13.41 7.51 -11.98
N LYS A 145 -12.26 8.18 -12.14
CA LYS A 145 -11.15 8.15 -11.16
C LYS A 145 -11.26 9.40 -10.29
N LYS A 146 -11.68 9.20 -9.05
CA LYS A 146 -12.15 10.26 -8.14
C LYS A 146 -11.42 10.28 -6.79
N ILE A 147 -10.37 9.49 -6.62
CA ILE A 147 -9.53 9.53 -5.40
C ILE A 147 -8.24 10.24 -5.76
N THR A 148 -8.08 11.50 -5.37
CA THR A 148 -6.94 12.33 -5.77
C THR A 148 -5.87 12.33 -4.68
N VAL A 149 -4.61 12.30 -5.08
CA VAL A 149 -3.47 12.41 -4.15
C VAL A 149 -2.97 13.85 -4.06
N ASN A 150 -2.71 14.32 -2.84
CA ASN A 150 -1.97 15.54 -2.58
C ASN A 150 -0.48 15.21 -2.51
N LYS A 151 0.27 15.54 -3.58
CA LYS A 151 1.70 15.24 -3.67
C LYS A 151 2.51 15.91 -2.56
N HIS A 152 2.22 17.17 -2.23
CA HIS A 152 2.91 17.85 -1.13
C HIS A 152 2.66 17.19 0.23
N ALA A 153 1.47 16.63 0.45
CA ALA A 153 1.19 15.86 1.66
C ALA A 153 1.97 14.54 1.68
N VAL A 154 2.12 13.86 0.54
CA VAL A 154 2.97 12.65 0.42
C VAL A 154 4.42 12.98 0.74
N ASP A 155 4.91 14.13 0.29
CA ASP A 155 6.28 14.57 0.53
C ASP A 155 6.53 14.85 2.01
N ALA A 156 5.60 15.56 2.64
CA ALA A 156 5.63 15.81 4.07
C ALA A 156 5.42 14.53 4.88
N PHE A 157 4.68 13.54 4.37
CA PHE A 157 4.42 12.29 5.07
C PHE A 157 5.71 11.53 5.39
N PHE A 158 6.61 11.36 4.41
CA PHE A 158 7.86 10.63 4.62
C PHE A 158 8.76 11.31 5.67
N THR A 159 8.86 12.64 5.63
CA THR A 159 9.63 13.40 6.62
C THR A 159 8.97 13.39 7.99
N ASN A 160 7.64 13.43 8.07
CA ASN A 160 6.91 13.33 9.33
C ASN A 160 7.08 11.96 9.99
N VAL A 161 6.98 10.87 9.23
CA VAL A 161 7.21 9.51 9.75
C VAL A 161 8.65 9.33 10.23
N PHE A 162 9.62 9.89 9.50
CA PHE A 162 11.01 9.96 9.96
C PHE A 162 11.14 10.71 11.29
N LEU A 163 10.55 11.89 11.43
CA LEU A 163 10.66 12.64 12.69
C LEU A 163 9.95 11.92 13.86
N GLN A 164 8.86 11.21 13.59
CA GLN A 164 8.13 10.41 14.59
C GLN A 164 8.93 9.20 15.09
N SER A 165 9.94 8.72 14.36
CA SER A 165 10.78 7.59 14.82
C SER A 165 11.81 8.00 15.87
N TYR A 166 11.93 9.30 16.20
CA TYR A 166 12.83 9.82 17.22
C TYR A 166 12.04 10.45 18.39
N ASP A 167 12.47 10.17 19.61
CA ASP A 167 11.94 10.87 20.81
C ASP A 167 12.18 12.38 20.76
N LYS A 168 13.31 12.79 20.16
CA LYS A 168 13.67 14.19 19.90
C LYS A 168 14.28 14.29 18.51
N PRO A 169 13.85 15.27 17.68
CA PRO A 169 14.43 15.47 16.36
C PRO A 169 15.96 15.61 16.39
N PRO A 170 16.68 14.93 15.49
CA PRO A 170 18.14 15.02 15.43
C PRO A 170 18.59 16.43 15.03
N SER A 171 19.68 16.91 15.62
CA SER A 171 20.26 18.23 15.30
C SER A 171 21.03 18.24 13.97
N ILE A 172 21.47 17.07 13.50
CA ILE A 172 22.20 16.87 12.26
C ILE A 172 21.61 15.62 11.61
N ILE A 173 21.32 15.71 10.32
CA ILE A 173 20.97 14.56 9.47
C ILE A 173 21.94 14.53 8.29
N VAL A 174 22.21 13.33 7.79
CA VAL A 174 22.99 13.11 6.57
C VAL A 174 22.01 12.61 5.52
N LEU A 175 21.96 13.31 4.39
CA LEU A 175 21.10 12.94 3.27
C LEU A 175 21.91 12.16 2.25
N ASP A 176 21.48 10.94 1.97
CA ASP A 176 21.98 10.16 0.83
C ASP A 176 21.04 10.35 -0.35
N LEU A 177 21.60 10.58 -1.53
CA LEU A 177 20.86 10.87 -2.75
C LEU A 177 21.23 9.87 -3.82
N ASP A 178 20.31 8.94 -4.05
CA ASP A 178 20.52 7.81 -4.94
C ASP A 178 19.59 7.87 -6.14
N ALA A 179 20.10 7.40 -7.27
CA ALA A 179 19.28 7.15 -8.45
C ALA A 179 19.56 5.73 -8.96
N THR A 180 18.48 4.97 -9.19
CA THR A 180 18.53 3.64 -9.79
C THR A 180 17.52 3.55 -10.93
N ASP A 181 17.69 2.60 -11.85
CA ASP A 181 16.72 2.37 -12.91
C ASP A 181 15.40 1.81 -12.38
N ASP A 182 14.31 2.28 -12.97
CA ASP A 182 12.98 1.67 -12.88
C ASP A 182 12.58 1.22 -14.29
N PRO A 183 12.77 -0.08 -14.62
CA PRO A 183 12.56 -0.60 -15.97
C PRO A 183 11.16 -0.36 -16.51
N ILE A 184 11.08 0.11 -17.76
CA ILE A 184 9.81 0.42 -18.42
C ILE A 184 9.46 -0.66 -19.42
N HIS A 185 8.19 -1.08 -19.38
CA HIS A 185 7.58 -1.91 -20.42
C HIS A 185 6.72 -1.08 -21.37
N GLY A 186 6.82 -1.37 -22.68
CA GLY A 186 6.03 -0.71 -23.72
C GLY A 186 6.46 0.74 -24.00
N HIS A 187 5.47 1.60 -24.26
CA HIS A 187 5.67 2.98 -24.74
C HIS A 187 5.16 4.02 -23.73
N GLN A 188 5.61 3.93 -22.47
CA GLN A 188 5.21 4.87 -21.43
C GLN A 188 5.79 6.28 -21.69
N LEU A 189 5.07 7.32 -21.25
CA LEU A 189 5.48 8.71 -21.42
C LEU A 189 6.76 9.01 -20.63
N GLY A 190 7.75 9.69 -21.24
CA GLY A 190 9.03 9.99 -20.58
C GLY A 190 10.02 8.82 -20.55
N ARG A 191 9.72 7.74 -21.28
CA ARG A 191 10.63 6.62 -21.53
C ARG A 191 11.87 7.09 -22.29
N PHE A 192 13.05 6.72 -21.79
CA PHE A 192 14.32 6.95 -22.47
C PHE A 192 15.26 5.75 -22.29
N PHE A 193 16.21 5.54 -23.22
CA PHE A 193 17.20 4.46 -23.13
C PHE A 193 18.41 4.95 -22.34
N HIS A 194 18.69 4.34 -21.19
CA HIS A 194 19.80 4.77 -20.34
C HIS A 194 21.04 3.91 -20.59
N GLY A 195 22.12 4.51 -21.12
CA GLY A 195 23.32 3.79 -21.56
C GLY A 195 24.02 2.99 -20.46
N TYR A 196 24.04 3.50 -19.21
CA TYR A 196 24.64 2.79 -18.07
C TYR A 196 23.86 1.53 -17.65
N TYR A 197 22.52 1.58 -17.65
CA TYR A 197 21.65 0.46 -17.23
C TYR A 197 21.33 -0.49 -18.40
N GLY A 198 21.56 -0.07 -19.64
CA GLY A 198 21.38 -0.89 -20.83
C GLY A 198 19.92 -1.21 -21.16
N ASN A 199 18.97 -0.47 -20.60
CA ASN A 199 17.54 -0.69 -20.77
C ASN A 199 16.77 0.64 -20.95
N TYR A 200 15.48 0.52 -21.25
CA TYR A 200 14.58 1.66 -21.19
C TYR A 200 13.97 1.75 -19.79
N CYS A 201 14.20 2.85 -19.11
CA CYS A 201 13.81 3.00 -17.72
C CYS A 201 13.41 4.45 -17.40
N TYR A 202 12.81 4.63 -16.23
CA TYR A 202 12.84 5.90 -15.51
C TYR A 202 14.10 5.93 -14.62
N LEU A 203 14.50 7.12 -14.17
CA LEU A 203 15.62 7.32 -13.25
C LEU A 203 15.13 7.99 -11.95
N PRO A 204 14.36 7.28 -11.11
CA PRO A 204 13.87 7.85 -9.86
C PRO A 204 15.01 8.37 -8.97
N LEU A 205 14.78 9.52 -8.33
CA LEU A 205 15.62 10.04 -7.25
C LEU A 205 15.04 9.57 -5.92
N TYR A 206 15.87 8.93 -5.11
CA TYR A 206 15.59 8.59 -3.73
C TYR A 206 16.46 9.43 -2.81
N ILE A 207 15.86 9.95 -1.74
CA ILE A 207 16.58 10.68 -0.70
C ILE A 207 16.37 9.92 0.60
N PHE A 208 17.46 9.49 1.22
CA PHE A 208 17.46 8.74 2.47
C PHE A 208 18.15 9.51 3.60
N CYS A 209 17.81 9.17 4.84
CA CYS A 209 18.61 9.47 6.02
C CYS A 209 18.80 8.18 6.81
N GLY A 210 19.96 7.54 6.65
CA GLY A 210 20.15 6.16 7.10
C GLY A 210 19.18 5.23 6.39
N GLU A 211 18.40 4.46 7.14
CA GLU A 211 17.41 3.52 6.57
C GLU A 211 16.07 4.18 6.21
N HIS A 212 15.89 5.47 6.51
CA HIS A 212 14.61 6.15 6.32
C HIS A 212 14.53 6.80 4.94
N LEU A 213 13.55 6.37 4.13
CA LEU A 213 13.17 7.06 2.90
C LEU A 213 12.49 8.39 3.24
N LEU A 214 13.07 9.50 2.80
CA LEU A 214 12.54 10.85 3.00
C LEU A 214 11.84 11.41 1.76
N CYS A 215 12.24 10.95 0.57
CA CYS A 215 11.66 11.40 -0.69
C CYS A 215 11.87 10.34 -1.78
N ALA A 216 10.85 10.11 -2.60
CA ALA A 216 10.97 9.37 -3.85
C ALA A 216 10.34 10.19 -4.98
N ARG A 217 11.08 10.34 -6.08
CA ARG A 217 10.67 11.10 -7.26
C ARG A 217 10.94 10.33 -8.53
N LEU A 218 9.88 9.87 -9.18
CA LEU A 218 9.99 9.32 -10.53
C LEU A 218 10.33 10.43 -11.52
N ARG A 219 11.38 10.23 -12.33
CA ARG A 219 11.87 11.17 -13.33
C ARG A 219 12.18 10.42 -14.64
N PRO A 220 12.13 11.08 -15.80
CA PRO A 220 12.75 10.56 -17.03
C PRO A 220 14.23 10.19 -16.81
N SER A 221 14.76 9.32 -17.66
CA SER A 221 16.16 8.84 -17.58
C SER A 221 17.11 9.54 -18.55
N ASP A 222 16.68 10.61 -19.23
CA ASP A 222 17.53 11.44 -20.11
C ASP A 222 18.26 12.58 -19.37
N ILE A 223 18.45 12.41 -18.06
CA ILE A 223 19.00 13.43 -17.16
C ILE A 223 20.16 12.87 -16.34
N ASP A 224 20.96 13.77 -15.75
CA ASP A 224 21.97 13.38 -14.76
C ASP A 224 21.32 12.78 -13.50
N ALA A 225 21.99 11.81 -12.88
CA ALA A 225 21.52 11.15 -11.66
C ALA A 225 21.16 12.14 -10.55
N SER A 226 21.98 13.19 -10.38
CA SER A 226 21.84 14.22 -9.36
C SER A 226 20.86 15.36 -9.72
N ALA A 227 20.25 15.35 -10.91
CA ALA A 227 19.36 16.43 -11.35
C ALA A 227 18.18 16.67 -10.38
N GLY A 228 17.97 17.91 -9.94
CA GLY A 228 16.93 18.25 -8.96
C GLY A 228 17.29 17.98 -7.50
N SER A 229 18.56 17.64 -7.20
CA SER A 229 19.07 17.51 -5.82
C SER A 229 19.24 18.85 -5.10
N VAL A 230 19.38 19.93 -5.86
CA VAL A 230 19.47 21.31 -5.38
C VAL A 230 18.32 22.14 -5.96
N LYS A 231 18.02 23.26 -5.31
CA LYS A 231 17.05 24.21 -5.83
C LYS A 231 17.66 24.90 -7.05
N GLU A 232 17.02 24.74 -8.21
CA GLU A 232 17.32 25.48 -9.44
C GLU A 232 16.87 26.94 -9.34
#